data_AF-A0A1H4YM87-F1
#
_entry.id   AF-A0A1H4YM87-F1
#
_cell.length_a   1.000
_cell.length_b   1.000
_cell.length_c   1.000
_cell.angle_alpha   90.00
_cell.angle_beta   90.00
_cell.angle_gamma   90.00
#
_symmetry.space_group_name_H-M   'P 1'
#
loop_
_entity.id
_entity.type
_entity.pdbx_description
1 polymer ?
#
loop_
_entity_poly.entity_id
_entity_poly.type
_entity_poly.pdbx_seq_one_letter_code
_entity_poly.pdbx_strand_id
1 'polypeptide(L)'
;MHIDAVRAAHPAWRRTGFRYFPYAAWHEGAWWVLRVNHGFPEHDLFTLFVDGAAVAEATPAEGFCPFDASLATLEPLSAGREPLLDPTSARAAIEPVAAFADFGSEDGDTCDFCFNDKDGYAPM
;
A
#
# COMPACT_ATOMS: atom_id res chain seq x y z
N MET A 1 4.95 2.96 14.51
CA MET A 1 5.37 4.26 13.92
C MET A 1 4.37 5.33 14.34
N HIS A 2 4.78 6.59 14.55
CA HIS A 2 3.84 7.69 14.90
C HIS A 2 3.34 8.38 13.62
N ILE A 3 2.09 8.86 13.61
CA ILE A 3 1.48 9.46 12.41
C ILE A 3 2.25 10.68 11.90
N ASP A 4 2.91 11.44 12.78
CA ASP A 4 3.74 12.59 12.37
C ASP A 4 4.96 12.17 11.55
N ALA A 5 5.55 11.00 11.86
CA ALA A 5 6.66 10.45 11.09
C ALA A 5 6.19 10.00 9.69
N VAL A 6 4.97 9.45 9.58
CA VAL A 6 4.34 9.18 8.28
C VAL A 6 4.28 10.46 7.47
N ARG A 7 3.65 11.50 8.01
CA ARG A 7 3.37 12.75 7.29
C ARG A 7 4.63 13.47 6.83
N ALA A 8 5.71 13.39 7.61
CA ALA A 8 6.99 13.99 7.25
C ALA A 8 7.80 13.19 6.21
N ALA A 9 7.47 11.91 5.98
CA ALA A 9 8.21 11.05 5.07
C ALA A 9 7.91 11.37 3.60
N HIS A 10 8.89 11.13 2.73
CA HIS A 10 8.71 11.19 1.28
C HIS A 10 9.25 9.91 0.63
N PRO A 11 8.54 8.77 0.76
CA PRO A 11 9.04 7.47 0.33
C PRO A 11 9.28 7.44 -1.19
N ALA A 12 10.34 6.74 -1.59
CA ALA A 12 10.64 6.50 -3.00
C ALA A 12 9.84 5.28 -3.49
N TRP A 13 8.57 5.50 -3.80
CA TRP A 13 7.65 4.44 -4.24
C TRP A 13 8.15 3.73 -5.50
N ARG A 14 8.05 2.40 -5.47
CA ARG A 14 8.35 1.51 -6.60
C ARG A 14 7.19 0.56 -6.80
N ARG A 15 6.98 0.13 -8.04
CA ARG A 15 5.93 -0.84 -8.36
C ARG A 15 6.34 -2.21 -7.85
N THR A 16 5.38 -2.97 -7.35
CA THR A 16 5.61 -4.35 -6.90
C THR A 16 5.28 -5.38 -7.99
N GLY A 17 4.43 -5.00 -8.95
CA GLY A 17 3.87 -5.91 -9.95
C GLY A 17 2.60 -6.64 -9.49
N PHE A 18 2.09 -6.35 -8.29
CA PHE A 18 0.92 -7.01 -7.73
C PHE A 18 -0.28 -6.07 -7.64
N ARG A 19 -1.46 -6.57 -8.01
CA ARG A 19 -2.69 -5.79 -8.16
C ARG A 19 -3.13 -5.11 -6.87
N TYR A 20 -3.17 -5.84 -5.76
CA TYR A 20 -3.72 -5.31 -4.51
C TYR A 20 -2.73 -4.44 -3.74
N PHE A 21 -1.43 -4.68 -3.95
CA PHE A 21 -0.33 -3.98 -3.29
C PHE A 21 0.59 -3.31 -4.32
N PRO A 22 0.11 -2.34 -5.13
CA PRO A 22 0.82 -1.92 -6.33
C PRO A 22 2.15 -1.21 -6.05
N TYR A 23 2.33 -0.64 -4.85
CA TYR A 23 3.51 0.14 -4.50
C TYR A 23 4.13 -0.30 -3.19
N ALA A 24 5.46 -0.32 -3.17
CA ALA A 24 6.25 -0.47 -1.96
C ALA A 24 7.47 0.45 -1.97
N ALA A 25 7.94 0.82 -0.78
CA ALA A 25 9.15 1.59 -0.58
C ALA A 25 9.90 1.06 0.64
N TRP A 26 11.22 0.98 0.55
CA TRP A 26 12.08 0.79 1.72
C TRP A 26 12.36 2.16 2.32
N HIS A 27 11.88 2.42 3.53
CA HIS A 27 12.01 3.71 4.19
C HIS A 27 12.38 3.51 5.67
N GLU A 28 13.48 4.16 6.08
CA GLU A 28 14.00 4.10 7.45
C GLU A 28 14.13 2.69 8.06
N GLY A 29 14.47 1.70 7.24
CA GLY A 29 14.68 0.32 7.68
C GLY A 29 13.42 -0.54 7.78
N ALA A 30 12.29 -0.06 7.26
CA ALA A 30 11.02 -0.77 7.20
C ALA A 30 10.47 -0.83 5.77
N TRP A 31 9.69 -1.86 5.49
CA TRP A 31 8.88 -1.91 4.26
C TRP A 31 7.60 -1.12 4.46
N TRP A 32 7.39 -0.15 3.58
CA TRP A 32 6.15 0.59 3.45
C TRP A 32 5.43 0.06 2.23
N VAL A 33 4.18 -0.36 2.39
CA VAL A 33 3.38 -0.96 1.31
C VAL A 33 2.04 -0.26 1.21
N LEU A 34 1.64 0.11 0.00
CA LEU A 34 0.32 0.66 -0.27
C LEU A 34 -0.60 -0.43 -0.80
N ARG A 35 -1.75 -0.59 -0.16
CA ARG A 35 -2.86 -1.41 -0.65
C ARG A 35 -3.91 -0.50 -1.28
N VAL A 36 -4.43 -0.85 -2.45
CA VAL A 36 -5.55 -0.10 -3.05
C VAL A 36 -6.87 -0.60 -2.48
N ASN A 37 -7.67 0.30 -1.91
CA ASN A 37 -9.00 0.03 -1.34
C ASN A 37 -10.10 -0.04 -2.42
N HIS A 38 -9.83 -0.71 -3.54
CA HIS A 38 -10.79 -0.82 -4.63
C HIS A 38 -12.00 -1.68 -4.22
N GLY A 39 -13.20 -1.12 -4.33
CA GLY A 39 -14.45 -1.77 -3.91
C GLY A 39 -14.89 -1.43 -2.48
N PHE A 40 -14.17 -0.53 -1.80
CA PHE A 40 -14.44 -0.09 -0.44
C PHE A 40 -14.63 1.44 -0.41
N PRO A 41 -15.80 1.96 -0.86
CA PRO A 41 -16.01 3.40 -1.05
C PRO A 41 -16.04 4.22 0.25
N GLU A 42 -16.17 3.56 1.41
CA GLU A 42 -16.10 4.21 2.72
C GLU A 42 -14.67 4.52 3.16
N HIS A 43 -13.67 3.98 2.46
CA HIS A 43 -12.25 4.12 2.78
C HIS A 43 -11.53 5.02 1.78
N ASP A 44 -10.46 5.65 2.27
CA ASP A 44 -9.51 6.37 1.42
C ASP A 44 -8.88 5.43 0.38
N LEU A 45 -8.37 5.98 -0.73
CA LEU A 45 -7.93 5.16 -1.88
C LEU A 45 -6.86 4.12 -1.52
N PHE A 46 -5.95 4.47 -0.61
CA PHE A 46 -4.89 3.59 -0.15
C PHE A 46 -4.95 3.34 1.36
N THR A 47 -4.56 2.14 1.76
CA THR A 47 -4.09 1.85 3.13
C THR A 47 -2.57 1.68 3.11
N LEU A 48 -1.88 2.40 4.00
CA LEU A 48 -0.45 2.27 4.25
C LEU A 48 -0.19 1.20 5.31
N PHE A 49 0.65 0.24 4.95
CA PHE A 49 1.23 -0.74 5.87
C PHE A 49 2.71 -0.45 6.10
N VAL A 50 3.17 -0.60 7.34
CA VAL A 50 4.59 -0.52 7.71
C VAL A 50 4.96 -1.81 8.44
N ASP A 51 5.88 -2.59 7.88
CA ASP A 51 6.29 -3.91 8.38
C ASP A 51 5.12 -4.84 8.75
N GLY A 52 4.07 -4.85 7.93
CA GLY A 52 2.91 -5.72 8.12
C GLY A 52 1.75 -5.10 8.92
N ALA A 53 1.94 -3.96 9.58
CA ALA A 53 0.89 -3.30 10.35
C ALA A 53 0.23 -2.17 9.54
N ALA A 54 -1.10 -2.10 9.53
CA ALA A 54 -1.83 -0.96 8.97
C ALA A 54 -1.61 0.29 9.86
N VAL A 55 -1.21 1.41 9.25
CA VAL A 55 -0.81 2.63 9.98
C VAL A 55 -1.68 3.84 9.63
N ALA A 56 -2.10 3.96 8.37
CA ALA A 56 -2.89 5.10 7.91
C ALA A 56 -3.71 4.72 6.67
N GLU A 57 -4.84 5.40 6.48
CA GLU A 57 -5.48 5.48 5.18
C GLU A 57 -5.13 6.82 4.52
N ALA A 58 -5.05 6.84 3.20
CA ALA A 58 -4.69 8.03 2.45
C ALA A 58 -5.26 8.01 1.03
N THR A 59 -5.86 9.13 0.63
CA THR A 59 -6.19 9.41 -0.77
C THR A 59 -5.12 10.32 -1.38
N PRO A 60 -4.61 10.04 -2.60
CA PRO A 60 -3.69 10.93 -3.29
C PRO A 60 -4.28 12.34 -3.40
N ALA A 61 -3.62 13.30 -2.76
CA ALA A 61 -4.00 14.69 -2.76
C ALA A 61 -2.74 15.56 -2.87
N GLU A 62 -2.86 16.69 -3.54
CA GLU A 62 -1.73 17.62 -3.65
C GLU A 62 -1.48 18.32 -2.30
N GLY A 63 -0.36 17.95 -1.65
CA GLY A 63 0.49 18.94 -0.96
C GLY A 63 0.15 19.36 0.47
N PHE A 64 -0.54 18.57 1.29
CA PHE A 64 -0.70 18.90 2.73
C PHE A 64 0.48 18.49 3.60
N CYS A 65 1.24 17.48 3.17
CA CYS A 65 2.52 17.08 3.77
C CYS A 65 3.39 16.31 2.75
N PRO A 66 4.70 16.09 3.04
CA PRO A 66 5.59 15.30 2.17
C PRO A 66 5.03 13.94 1.75
N PHE A 67 4.32 13.25 2.63
CA PHE A 67 3.74 11.95 2.32
C PHE A 67 2.64 12.05 1.26
N ASP A 68 1.68 12.95 1.43
CA ASP A 68 0.59 13.17 0.47
C ASP A 68 1.13 13.56 -0.92
N ALA A 69 2.15 14.43 -0.94
CA ALA A 69 2.83 14.83 -2.16
C ALA A 69 3.46 13.64 -2.89
N SER A 70 4.02 12.67 -2.15
CA SER A 70 4.56 11.44 -2.74
C SER A 70 3.47 10.57 -3.37
N LEU A 71 2.26 10.53 -2.78
CA LEU A 71 1.12 9.76 -3.30
C LEU A 71 0.51 10.40 -4.56
N ALA A 72 0.48 11.72 -4.63
CA ALA A 72 -0.07 12.46 -5.78
C ALA A 72 0.65 12.14 -7.11
N THR A 73 1.87 11.58 -7.05
CA THR A 73 2.64 11.18 -8.23
C THR A 73 2.34 9.76 -8.75
N LEU A 74 1.52 8.98 -8.02
CA LEU A 74 1.30 7.57 -8.31
C LEU A 74 0.08 7.34 -9.21
N GLU A 75 0.18 6.38 -10.13
CA GLU A 75 -0.95 5.86 -10.91
C GLU A 75 -1.55 4.58 -10.30
N PRO A 76 -2.71 4.63 -9.60
CA PRO A 76 -3.16 3.56 -8.71
C PRO A 76 -3.42 2.19 -9.37
N LEU A 77 -3.88 2.17 -10.63
CA LEU A 77 -4.45 0.99 -11.30
C LEU A 77 -3.93 0.76 -12.73
N SER A 78 -2.85 1.43 -13.14
CA SER A 78 -2.27 1.27 -14.49
C SER A 78 -1.02 0.39 -14.47
N ALA A 79 -0.43 0.06 -15.62
CA ALA A 79 0.91 -0.54 -15.68
C ALA A 79 2.05 0.47 -15.36
N GLY A 80 1.70 1.75 -15.14
CA GLY A 80 2.56 2.81 -14.62
C GLY A 80 3.86 3.07 -15.39
N ARG A 81 4.63 4.05 -14.91
CA ARG A 81 6.00 4.36 -15.40
C ARG A 81 7.05 4.27 -14.30
N GLU A 82 6.63 4.06 -13.07
CA GLU A 82 7.49 4.00 -11.90
C GLU A 82 8.37 2.74 -11.94
N PRO A 83 9.59 2.78 -11.37
CA PRO A 83 10.50 1.65 -11.38
C PRO A 83 9.86 0.43 -10.72
N LEU A 84 9.96 -0.74 -11.36
CA LEU A 84 9.56 -2.02 -10.79
C LEU A 84 10.63 -2.51 -9.81
N LEU A 85 10.20 -2.98 -8.63
CA LEU A 85 11.06 -3.74 -7.73
C LEU A 85 11.50 -5.04 -8.39
N ASP A 86 12.70 -5.53 -8.02
CA ASP A 86 13.04 -6.88 -8.39
C ASP A 86 12.07 -7.88 -7.72
N PRO A 87 11.81 -9.04 -8.33
CA PRO A 87 10.81 -9.99 -7.82
C PRO A 87 11.04 -10.45 -6.38
N THR A 88 12.30 -10.52 -5.93
CA THR A 88 12.63 -10.95 -4.56
C THR A 88 12.23 -9.89 -3.56
N SER A 89 12.61 -8.63 -3.82
CA SER A 89 12.23 -7.49 -2.97
C SER A 89 10.72 -7.26 -2.96
N ALA A 90 10.06 -7.37 -4.12
CA ALA A 90 8.61 -7.24 -4.21
C ALA A 90 7.90 -8.29 -3.34
N ARG A 91 8.38 -9.54 -3.37
CA ARG A 91 7.83 -10.62 -2.53
C ARG A 91 8.10 -10.38 -1.05
N ALA A 92 9.31 -9.96 -0.68
CA ALA A 92 9.66 -9.65 0.71
C ALA A 92 8.84 -8.50 1.30
N ALA A 93 8.51 -7.49 0.48
CA ALA A 93 7.66 -6.38 0.90
C ALA A 93 6.20 -6.84 1.14
N ILE A 94 5.69 -7.74 0.29
CA ILE A 94 4.27 -8.14 0.30
C ILE A 94 3.98 -9.29 1.23
N GLU A 95 4.91 -10.21 1.44
CA GLU A 95 4.71 -11.39 2.29
C GLU A 95 4.08 -11.08 3.65
N PRO A 96 4.49 -10.03 4.39
CA PRO A 96 3.88 -9.67 5.67
C PRO A 96 2.44 -9.16 5.57
N VAL A 97 2.02 -8.66 4.40
CA VAL A 97 0.71 -8.03 4.20
C VAL A 97 -0.20 -8.81 3.25
N ALA A 98 0.27 -9.91 2.67
CA ALA A 98 -0.45 -10.63 1.61
C ALA A 98 -1.87 -11.06 2.01
N ALA A 99 -2.06 -11.39 3.29
CA ALA A 99 -3.37 -11.74 3.85
C ALA A 99 -4.37 -10.57 3.87
N PHE A 100 -3.89 -9.33 3.81
CA PHE A 100 -4.71 -8.13 3.80
C PHE A 100 -5.20 -7.73 2.39
N ALA A 101 -5.01 -8.58 1.38
CA ALA A 101 -5.57 -8.33 0.04
C ALA A 101 -7.11 -8.18 0.10
N ASP A 102 -7.75 -9.01 0.93
CA ASP A 102 -9.19 -8.99 1.24
C ASP A 102 -9.54 -8.21 2.52
N PHE A 103 -8.67 -7.29 2.95
CA PHE A 103 -8.90 -6.46 4.14
C PHE A 103 -10.06 -5.47 3.94
N GLY A 104 -11.14 -5.64 4.69
CA GLY A 104 -12.20 -4.64 4.87
C GLY A 104 -11.89 -3.86 6.15
N SER A 105 -11.72 -2.56 6.06
CA SER A 105 -10.86 -1.78 6.94
C SER A 105 -11.48 -1.39 8.30
N GLU A 106 -11.78 -2.33 9.21
CA GLU A 106 -12.35 -1.92 10.51
C GLU A 106 -11.72 -2.45 11.81
N ASP A 107 -10.81 -3.43 11.86
CA ASP A 107 -10.22 -3.78 13.19
C ASP A 107 -8.82 -4.43 13.19
N GLY A 108 -8.09 -4.38 12.08
CA GLY A 108 -6.82 -5.11 11.96
C GLY A 108 -6.99 -6.63 11.79
N ASP A 109 -8.23 -7.10 11.72
CA ASP A 109 -8.59 -8.47 11.36
C ASP A 109 -8.95 -8.57 9.87
N THR A 110 -8.66 -9.72 9.26
CA THR A 110 -9.14 -10.05 7.92
C THR A 110 -10.67 -10.10 7.92
N CYS A 111 -11.32 -9.41 6.97
CA CYS A 111 -12.77 -9.45 6.84
C CYS A 111 -13.20 -10.84 6.34
N ASP A 112 -13.76 -11.68 7.22
CA ASP A 112 -14.25 -13.03 6.89
C ASP A 112 -15.32 -13.03 5.79
N PHE A 113 -16.09 -11.95 5.66
CA PHE A 113 -17.12 -11.77 4.63
C PHE A 113 -16.57 -11.25 3.29
N CYS A 114 -15.34 -10.76 3.26
CA CYS A 114 -14.68 -10.19 2.09
C CYS A 114 -13.78 -11.22 1.37
N PHE A 115 -13.62 -12.43 1.95
CA PHE A 115 -12.89 -13.55 1.38
C PHE A 115 -13.46 -13.93 0.02
N ASN A 116 -12.78 -13.53 -1.04
CA ASN A 116 -13.13 -13.95 -2.40
C ASN A 116 -11.91 -14.51 -3.14
N ASP A 117 -11.09 -15.29 -2.42
CA ASP A 117 -9.87 -15.93 -2.90
C ASP A 117 -8.87 -14.95 -3.55
N LYS A 118 -8.79 -13.69 -3.06
CA LYS A 118 -7.80 -12.75 -3.58
C LYS A 118 -6.45 -13.03 -2.91
N ASP A 119 -5.51 -13.59 -3.65
CA ASP A 119 -4.13 -13.68 -3.19
C ASP A 119 -3.46 -12.31 -3.30
N GLY A 120 -2.70 -11.92 -2.27
CA GLY A 120 -1.87 -10.71 -2.31
C GLY A 120 -0.81 -10.72 -3.41
N TYR A 121 -0.65 -11.86 -4.10
CA TYR A 121 0.27 -12.09 -5.19
C TYR A 121 -0.39 -12.07 -6.58
N ALA A 122 -1.67 -11.68 -6.68
CA ALA A 122 -2.31 -11.50 -7.98
C ALA A 122 -1.51 -10.50 -8.82
N PRO A 123 -1.01 -10.88 -10.01
CA PRO A 123 -0.27 -9.97 -10.86
C PRO A 123 -1.16 -8.82 -11.34
N MET A 124 -0.54 -7.65 -11.59
CA MET A 124 -1.20 -6.51 -12.23
C MET A 124 -1.63 -6.80 -13.66
#